data_AF-A0A7S1NQD2-F1
#
_entry.id   AF-A0A7S1NQD2-F1
#
_cell.length_a   1.000
_cell.length_b   1.000
_cell.length_c   1.000
_cell.angle_alpha   90.00
_cell.angle_beta   90.00
_cell.angle_gamma   90.00
#
_symmetry.space_group_name_H-M   'P 1'
#
loop_
_entity.id
_entity.type
_entity.pdbx_description
1 polymer ?
#
loop_
_entity_poly.entity_id
_entity_poly.type
_entity_poly.pdbx_seq_one_letter_code
_entity_poly.pdbx_strand_id
1 'polypeptide(L)'
;MEPAAGHASGWQGWPKYIRHEFFAQVKAVFPVTAFLFMLEQLVLGHLESGWVQIMLALLTVAVGLQFFMFGLFHGLLPLGKRMGTCLPEHLSLRYILVIAFFMGVLVTYAEPALEVVQVLGQFVDYTKSPYLAWLLSSHGSGWLTLAVATGVGIAVVVGLLRIHHNHRLASIIYGLVFVTLSLTLYVDLCTDKSEVIGLAWDLGAVTTGPVTVPMVLAIGMGLTKGMGRAPSPDQSFGVVTLASLFPVCTVLLLAIWLPQRSHHRAPGGDDGPGGEWPIGIGEAVEATQSLLPLLCFVFGILKWVLKQRGLMSSTTVRHTDHGADEDEGTDNEKEIAGRAQGAPLVHITKSLFCVWIGLVLFALGMEYGLSPLGDNVGAALPGLFTFSRSVHGSPVYSHTVGVALCFGAAFCLGFGATLAEPALQAMAVTVEELTHHHLSVNDVILSVALGVGSGLALGVLKLVYKLKLSWMLYTGYLIALVLTSISEDTMINIAWDSAGVTTDAITVPMVLALGSGFGGSLSDADTFGLLALASVGPIISVLACALVRKRMSHRASYIELSSHRSTRSPVSPMTLSPVSPKSRSPITPNTVT
;
A
#
# COMPACT_ATOMS: atom_id res chain seq x y z
N MET A 1 -5.33 2.06 -16.86
CA MET A 1 -6.47 3.00 -16.92
C MET A 1 -5.88 4.39 -16.96
N GLU A 2 -5.97 5.12 -18.07
CA GLU A 2 -5.87 6.59 -17.96
C GLU A 2 -6.87 7.01 -16.88
N PRO A 3 -6.50 7.88 -15.93
CA PRO A 3 -7.47 8.50 -15.05
C PRO A 3 -8.27 9.48 -15.93
N ALA A 4 -9.22 8.97 -16.73
CA ALA A 4 -10.14 9.69 -17.60
C ALA A 4 -9.72 11.16 -17.82
N ALA A 5 -8.58 11.35 -18.50
CA ALA A 5 -8.00 12.66 -18.76
C ALA A 5 -8.82 13.29 -19.87
N GLY A 6 -10.04 13.76 -19.53
CA GLY A 6 -10.91 14.41 -20.49
C GLY A 6 -12.41 14.42 -20.18
N HIS A 7 -12.89 13.85 -19.07
CA HIS A 7 -14.34 13.82 -18.79
C HIS A 7 -14.73 14.60 -17.53
N ALA A 8 -15.14 15.85 -17.78
CA ALA A 8 -15.79 16.78 -16.86
C ALA A 8 -15.04 17.01 -15.55
N SER A 9 -14.11 17.96 -15.57
CA SER A 9 -13.42 18.50 -14.39
C SER A 9 -14.43 19.11 -13.40
N GLY A 10 -14.92 18.31 -12.46
CA GLY A 10 -15.71 18.76 -11.32
C GLY A 10 -16.85 17.82 -10.93
N TRP A 11 -17.58 18.23 -9.88
CA TRP A 11 -18.79 17.57 -9.35
C TRP A 11 -19.99 17.53 -10.33
N GLN A 12 -19.76 17.72 -11.63
CA GLN A 12 -20.75 17.57 -12.69
C GLN A 12 -20.56 16.24 -13.46
N GLY A 13 -19.35 15.65 -13.45
CA GLY A 13 -19.04 14.32 -14.01
C GLY A 13 -19.13 13.15 -13.02
N TRP A 14 -19.35 13.46 -11.73
CA TRP A 14 -19.27 12.49 -10.63
C TRP A 14 -20.15 11.23 -10.77
N PRO A 15 -21.38 11.25 -11.34
CA PRO A 15 -22.20 10.04 -11.40
C PRO A 15 -21.62 9.03 -12.39
N LYS A 16 -20.99 9.51 -13.47
CA LYS A 16 -20.32 8.66 -14.47
C LYS A 16 -19.02 8.08 -13.91
N TYR A 17 -18.24 8.90 -13.19
CA TYR A 17 -17.02 8.46 -12.51
C TYR A 17 -17.31 7.39 -11.45
N ILE A 18 -18.24 7.67 -10.52
CA ILE A 18 -18.65 6.70 -9.50
C ILE A 18 -19.15 5.41 -10.14
N ARG A 19 -19.97 5.49 -11.19
CA ARG A 19 -20.47 4.29 -11.87
C ARG A 19 -19.33 3.46 -12.45
N HIS A 20 -18.38 4.07 -13.17
CA HIS A 20 -17.27 3.34 -13.79
C HIS A 20 -16.38 2.68 -12.73
N GLU A 21 -16.02 3.44 -11.71
CA GLU A 21 -15.12 2.97 -10.64
C GLU A 21 -15.80 1.95 -9.73
N PHE A 22 -17.08 2.12 -9.43
CA PHE A 22 -17.88 1.14 -8.68
C PHE A 22 -17.95 -0.20 -9.43
N PHE A 23 -18.20 -0.19 -10.74
CA PHE A 23 -18.18 -1.43 -11.52
C PHE A 23 -16.78 -2.04 -11.58
N ALA A 24 -15.72 -1.24 -11.55
CA ALA A 24 -14.35 -1.75 -11.45
C ALA A 24 -14.13 -2.44 -10.08
N GLN A 25 -14.55 -1.82 -8.98
CA GLN A 25 -14.46 -2.38 -7.63
C GLN A 25 -15.29 -3.66 -7.48
N VAL A 26 -16.52 -3.69 -7.97
CA VAL A 26 -17.34 -4.92 -7.95
C VAL A 26 -16.69 -6.02 -8.79
N LYS A 27 -16.17 -5.70 -9.98
CA LYS A 27 -15.44 -6.68 -10.81
C LYS A 27 -14.14 -7.16 -10.16
N ALA A 28 -13.54 -6.35 -9.31
CA ALA A 28 -12.33 -6.68 -8.56
C ALA A 28 -12.65 -7.60 -7.37
N VAL A 29 -13.68 -7.30 -6.59
CA VAL A 29 -14.05 -8.05 -5.37
C VAL A 29 -14.79 -9.35 -5.68
N PHE A 30 -15.58 -9.37 -6.75
CA PHE A 30 -16.40 -10.53 -7.11
C PHE A 30 -15.60 -11.83 -7.34
N PRO A 31 -14.47 -11.86 -8.09
CA PRO A 31 -13.68 -13.07 -8.26
C PRO A 31 -13.14 -13.66 -6.96
N VAL A 32 -12.65 -12.80 -6.06
CA VAL A 32 -12.11 -13.22 -4.75
C VAL A 32 -13.23 -13.81 -3.89
N THR A 33 -14.35 -13.10 -3.84
CA THR A 33 -15.56 -13.54 -3.15
C THR A 33 -16.08 -14.87 -3.70
N ALA A 34 -16.24 -14.97 -5.02
CA ALA A 34 -16.72 -16.18 -5.68
C ALA A 34 -15.77 -17.36 -5.45
N PHE A 35 -14.45 -17.10 -5.44
CA PHE A 35 -13.46 -18.11 -5.09
C PHE A 35 -13.59 -18.56 -3.62
N LEU A 36 -13.79 -17.63 -2.68
CA LEU A 36 -14.03 -17.94 -1.26
C LEU A 36 -15.29 -18.80 -1.09
N PHE A 37 -16.40 -18.42 -1.73
CA PHE A 37 -17.64 -19.23 -1.73
C PHE A 37 -17.45 -20.60 -2.36
N MET A 38 -16.73 -20.70 -3.48
CA MET A 38 -16.43 -21.97 -4.13
C MET A 38 -15.61 -22.87 -3.20
N LEU A 39 -14.61 -22.30 -2.53
CA LEU A 39 -13.79 -23.00 -1.56
C LEU A 39 -14.62 -23.47 -0.36
N GLU A 40 -15.45 -22.59 0.21
CA GLU A 40 -16.35 -22.93 1.31
C GLU A 40 -17.29 -24.08 0.93
N GLN A 41 -17.92 -24.01 -0.25
CA GLN A 41 -18.79 -25.09 -0.74
C GLN A 41 -18.03 -26.40 -0.95
N LEU A 42 -16.80 -26.33 -1.49
CA LEU A 42 -15.96 -27.51 -1.73
C LEU A 42 -15.49 -28.16 -0.41
N VAL A 43 -15.21 -27.37 0.63
CA VAL A 43 -14.65 -27.86 1.90
C VAL A 43 -15.73 -28.21 2.93
N LEU A 44 -16.75 -27.36 3.11
CA LEU A 44 -17.81 -27.52 4.11
C LEU A 44 -19.01 -28.32 3.59
N GLY A 45 -19.18 -28.46 2.28
CA GLY A 45 -20.29 -29.22 1.67
C GLY A 45 -21.68 -28.60 1.85
N HIS A 46 -21.79 -27.45 2.49
CA HIS A 46 -23.02 -26.67 2.63
C HIS A 46 -22.68 -25.18 2.62
N LEU A 47 -23.62 -24.36 2.13
CA LEU A 47 -23.59 -22.92 2.32
C LEU A 47 -24.20 -22.64 3.69
N GLU A 48 -23.45 -22.02 4.61
CA GLU A 48 -24.02 -21.62 5.90
C GLU A 48 -25.22 -20.68 5.70
N SER A 49 -26.15 -20.68 6.66
CA SER A 49 -27.31 -19.80 6.69
C SER A 49 -26.87 -18.35 6.94
N GLY A 50 -26.42 -17.67 5.89
CA GLY A 50 -25.88 -16.30 6.01
C GLY A 50 -25.33 -15.69 4.71
N TRP A 51 -25.31 -16.44 3.59
CA TRP A 51 -24.73 -15.95 2.33
C TRP A 51 -25.32 -14.63 1.82
N VAL A 52 -26.60 -14.36 2.08
CA VAL A 52 -27.25 -13.08 1.75
C VAL A 52 -26.64 -11.93 2.55
N GLN A 53 -26.35 -12.15 3.83
CA GLN A 53 -25.71 -11.15 4.69
C GLN A 53 -24.28 -10.88 4.22
N ILE A 54 -23.51 -11.92 3.89
CA ILE A 54 -22.15 -11.76 3.36
C ILE A 54 -22.16 -11.01 2.02
N MET A 55 -23.09 -11.33 1.10
CA MET A 55 -23.25 -10.61 -0.17
C MET A 55 -23.62 -9.14 0.04
N LEU A 56 -24.56 -8.87 0.95
CA LEU A 56 -24.97 -7.50 1.28
C LEU A 56 -23.84 -6.71 1.95
N ALA A 57 -23.08 -7.35 2.84
CA ALA A 57 -21.94 -6.75 3.50
C ALA A 57 -20.81 -6.45 2.50
N LEU A 58 -20.50 -7.37 1.58
CA LEU A 58 -19.54 -7.13 0.49
C LEU A 58 -19.95 -6.00 -0.45
N LEU A 59 -21.25 -5.88 -0.75
CA LEU A 59 -21.76 -4.75 -1.51
C LEU A 59 -21.60 -3.45 -0.72
N THR A 60 -21.84 -3.49 0.59
CA THR A 60 -21.61 -2.37 1.50
C THR A 60 -20.13 -1.97 1.58
N VAL A 61 -19.19 -2.93 1.59
CA VAL A 61 -17.74 -2.68 1.47
C VAL A 61 -17.42 -1.96 0.16
N ALA A 62 -17.92 -2.46 -0.97
CA ALA A 62 -17.67 -1.86 -2.27
C ALA A 62 -18.22 -0.42 -2.35
N VAL A 63 -19.43 -0.18 -1.85
CA VAL A 63 -20.00 1.17 -1.78
C VAL A 63 -19.19 2.08 -0.84
N GLY A 64 -18.81 1.58 0.35
CA GLY A 64 -18.02 2.33 1.33
C GLY A 64 -16.66 2.73 0.79
N LEU A 65 -15.92 1.78 0.21
CA LEU A 65 -14.62 2.03 -0.42
C LEU A 65 -14.72 3.04 -1.57
N GLN A 66 -15.80 2.99 -2.37
CA GLN A 66 -16.04 3.95 -3.44
C GLN A 66 -16.20 5.38 -2.92
N PHE A 67 -17.03 5.60 -1.89
CA PHE A 67 -17.21 6.92 -1.28
C PHE A 67 -15.92 7.42 -0.63
N PHE A 68 -15.23 6.52 0.06
CA PHE A 68 -13.98 6.82 0.74
C PHE A 68 -12.87 7.23 -0.24
N MET A 69 -12.62 6.43 -1.30
CA MET A 69 -11.65 6.75 -2.35
C MET A 69 -12.01 8.04 -3.07
N PHE A 70 -13.28 8.23 -3.42
CA PHE A 70 -13.73 9.47 -4.06
C PHE A 70 -13.43 10.70 -3.18
N GLY A 71 -13.77 10.63 -1.89
CA GLY A 71 -13.52 11.68 -0.92
C GLY A 71 -12.02 11.94 -0.69
N LEU A 72 -11.22 10.88 -0.66
CA LEU A 72 -9.77 10.95 -0.45
C LEU A 72 -9.09 11.66 -1.62
N PHE A 73 -9.36 11.23 -2.87
CA PHE A 73 -8.74 11.80 -4.07
C PHE A 73 -9.18 13.23 -4.37
N HIS A 74 -10.42 13.60 -4.03
CA HIS A 74 -10.96 14.94 -4.30
C HIS A 74 -10.88 15.90 -3.10
N GLY A 75 -10.59 15.39 -1.90
CA GLY A 75 -10.57 16.16 -0.64
C GLY A 75 -9.20 16.16 0.04
N LEU A 76 -8.83 15.04 0.65
CA LEU A 76 -7.61 14.92 1.47
C LEU A 76 -6.32 15.05 0.63
N LEU A 77 -6.24 14.36 -0.50
CA LEU A 77 -5.04 14.32 -1.32
C LEU A 77 -4.64 15.70 -1.88
N PRO A 78 -5.57 16.50 -2.47
CA PRO A 78 -5.26 17.86 -2.90
C PRO A 78 -4.82 18.78 -1.76
N LEU A 79 -5.38 18.61 -0.54
CA LEU A 79 -4.95 19.36 0.63
C LEU A 79 -3.50 19.01 1.01
N GLY A 80 -3.16 17.71 0.99
CA GLY A 80 -1.78 17.23 1.21
C GLY A 80 -0.80 17.81 0.18
N LYS A 81 -1.14 17.78 -1.11
CA LYS A 81 -0.29 18.34 -2.18
C LYS A 81 -0.06 19.84 -2.01
N ARG A 82 -1.12 20.60 -1.73
CA ARG A 82 -1.04 22.05 -1.48
C ARG A 82 -0.17 22.38 -0.27
N MET A 83 -0.36 21.64 0.82
CA MET A 83 0.48 21.78 2.01
C MET A 83 1.94 21.50 1.65
N GLY A 84 2.22 20.40 0.94
CA GLY A 84 3.57 20.03 0.50
C GLY A 84 4.24 21.09 -0.36
N THR A 85 3.54 21.72 -1.32
CA THR A 85 4.12 22.75 -2.19
C THR A 85 4.41 24.06 -1.47
N CYS A 86 3.58 24.45 -0.49
CA CYS A 86 3.71 25.73 0.19
C CYS A 86 4.62 25.67 1.43
N LEU A 87 4.85 24.49 2.01
CA LEU A 87 5.71 24.33 3.19
C LEU A 87 7.15 24.85 2.97
N PRO A 88 7.86 24.53 1.86
CA PRO A 88 9.20 25.05 1.58
C PRO A 88 9.30 26.57 1.48
N GLU A 89 8.23 27.23 1.04
CA GLU A 89 8.21 28.68 0.83
C GLU A 89 8.10 29.46 2.14
N HIS A 90 7.50 28.85 3.16
CA HIS A 90 7.16 29.53 4.42
C HIS A 90 7.98 29.07 5.63
N LEU A 91 8.56 27.88 5.60
CA LEU A 91 9.22 27.27 6.75
C LEU A 91 10.60 26.74 6.42
N SER A 92 11.52 26.84 7.39
CA SER A 92 12.80 26.13 7.31
C SER A 92 12.61 24.61 7.43
N LEU A 93 13.54 23.83 6.85
CA LEU A 93 13.52 22.36 6.87
C LEU A 93 13.20 21.77 8.25
N ARG A 94 13.75 22.30 9.35
CA ARG A 94 13.51 21.79 10.71
C ARG A 94 12.02 21.75 11.08
N TYR A 95 11.29 22.82 10.79
CA TYR A 95 9.85 22.89 11.08
C TYR A 95 9.03 22.03 10.12
N ILE A 96 9.46 21.91 8.87
CA ILE A 96 8.84 20.99 7.90
C ILE A 96 8.93 19.55 8.41
N LEU A 97 10.10 19.13 8.93
CA LEU A 97 10.27 17.78 9.48
C LEU A 97 9.41 17.54 10.72
N VAL A 98 9.25 18.53 11.61
CA VAL A 98 8.34 18.42 12.77
C VAL A 98 6.90 18.26 12.31
N ILE A 99 6.44 19.08 11.37
CA ILE A 99 5.09 18.97 10.80
C ILE A 99 4.90 17.61 10.14
N ALA A 100 5.88 17.14 9.37
CA ALA A 100 5.83 15.88 8.67
C ALA A 100 5.81 14.68 9.62
N PHE A 101 6.54 14.74 10.74
CA PHE A 101 6.49 13.73 11.80
C PHE A 101 5.07 13.59 12.36
N PHE A 102 4.47 14.69 12.81
CA PHE A 102 3.10 14.67 13.37
C PHE A 102 2.07 14.29 12.31
N MET A 103 2.28 14.70 11.06
CA MET A 103 1.43 14.27 9.96
C MET A 103 1.48 12.75 9.77
N GLY A 104 2.66 12.14 9.76
CA GLY A 104 2.80 10.67 9.67
C GLY A 104 2.11 9.96 10.84
N VAL A 105 2.27 10.46 12.07
CA VAL A 105 1.58 9.94 13.25
C VAL A 105 0.06 10.01 13.06
N LEU A 106 -0.49 11.19 12.75
CA LEU A 106 -1.94 11.41 12.65
C LEU A 106 -2.59 10.70 11.47
N VAL A 107 -1.87 10.56 10.35
CA VAL A 107 -2.31 9.77 9.21
C VAL A 107 -2.45 8.29 9.59
N THR A 108 -1.55 7.78 10.44
CA THR A 108 -1.62 6.39 10.92
C THR A 108 -2.82 6.17 11.86
N TYR A 109 -3.19 7.17 12.67
CA TYR A 109 -4.43 7.11 13.46
C TYR A 109 -5.69 7.12 12.58
N ALA A 110 -5.60 7.68 11.38
CA ALA A 110 -6.69 7.69 10.40
C ALA A 110 -6.73 6.43 9.53
N GLU A 111 -5.84 5.45 9.77
CA GLU A 111 -5.71 4.24 8.97
C GLU A 111 -6.68 3.13 9.46
N PRO A 112 -7.77 2.82 8.71
CA PRO A 112 -8.79 1.87 9.17
C PRO A 112 -8.27 0.43 9.32
N ALA A 113 -7.24 0.05 8.55
CA ALA A 113 -6.69 -1.30 8.61
C ALA A 113 -6.02 -1.61 9.97
N LEU A 114 -5.54 -0.59 10.69
CA LEU A 114 -4.93 -0.75 12.02
C LEU A 114 -5.95 -1.16 13.09
N GLU A 115 -7.20 -0.69 12.96
CA GLU A 115 -8.30 -0.99 13.88
C GLU A 115 -8.71 -2.46 13.81
N VAL A 116 -8.75 -3.02 12.59
CA VAL A 116 -9.08 -4.44 12.38
C VAL A 116 -8.11 -5.37 13.11
N VAL A 117 -6.82 -5.05 13.12
CA VAL A 117 -5.80 -5.84 13.84
C VAL A 117 -6.13 -5.92 15.35
N GLN A 118 -6.64 -4.84 15.92
CA GLN A 118 -6.96 -4.77 17.35
C GLN A 118 -8.21 -5.59 17.68
N VAL A 119 -9.23 -5.52 16.83
CA VAL A 119 -10.44 -6.34 16.97
C VAL A 119 -10.10 -7.83 16.94
N LEU A 120 -9.12 -8.25 16.12
CA LEU A 120 -8.69 -9.64 16.08
C LEU A 120 -7.93 -10.10 17.33
N GLY A 121 -7.50 -9.18 18.19
CA GLY A 121 -6.94 -9.47 19.50
C GLY A 121 -7.81 -10.31 20.40
N GLN A 122 -9.14 -10.24 20.23
CA GLN A 122 -10.10 -11.03 21.01
C GLN A 122 -9.98 -12.54 20.77
N PHE A 123 -9.42 -12.95 19.63
CA PHE A 123 -9.22 -14.36 19.26
C PHE A 123 -7.87 -14.92 19.73
N VAL A 124 -7.02 -14.08 20.33
CA VAL A 124 -5.71 -14.51 20.81
C VAL A 124 -5.85 -15.14 22.20
N ASP A 125 -5.42 -16.40 22.32
CA ASP A 125 -5.40 -17.11 23.59
C ASP A 125 -4.37 -16.50 24.54
N TYR A 126 -4.91 -15.80 25.54
CA TYR A 126 -4.13 -15.13 26.58
C TYR A 126 -3.21 -16.07 27.37
N THR A 127 -3.60 -17.35 27.52
CA THR A 127 -2.80 -18.32 28.29
C THR A 127 -1.53 -18.75 27.57
N LYS A 128 -1.53 -18.66 26.24
CA LYS A 128 -0.39 -19.06 25.39
C LYS A 128 0.48 -17.88 25.01
N SER A 129 -0.13 -16.73 24.73
CA SER A 129 0.55 -15.54 24.21
C SER A 129 0.18 -14.29 25.02
N PRO A 130 0.67 -14.17 26.28
CA PRO A 130 0.24 -13.13 27.21
C PRO A 130 0.66 -11.72 26.76
N TYR A 131 1.84 -11.54 26.16
CA TYR A 131 2.31 -10.23 25.71
C TYR A 131 1.55 -9.77 24.46
N LEU A 132 1.30 -10.68 23.52
CA LEU A 132 0.51 -10.43 22.32
C LEU A 132 -0.93 -10.05 22.69
N ALA A 133 -1.57 -10.85 23.55
CA ALA A 133 -2.95 -10.58 24.00
C ALA A 133 -3.04 -9.26 24.79
N TRP A 134 -2.01 -8.91 25.58
CA TRP A 134 -1.97 -7.61 26.25
C TRP A 134 -1.87 -6.45 25.26
N LEU A 135 -0.99 -6.54 24.26
CA LEU A 135 -0.81 -5.49 23.23
C LEU A 135 -2.10 -5.23 22.43
N LEU A 136 -2.91 -6.25 22.21
CA LEU A 136 -4.17 -6.14 21.47
C LEU A 136 -5.38 -5.86 22.35
N SER A 137 -5.26 -5.97 23.69
CA SER A 137 -6.31 -5.59 24.62
C SER A 137 -6.53 -4.08 24.67
N SER A 138 -7.69 -3.62 25.14
CA SER A 138 -8.06 -2.19 25.24
C SER A 138 -7.04 -1.33 26.01
N HIS A 139 -6.24 -1.93 26.88
CA HIS A 139 -5.20 -1.25 27.65
C HIS A 139 -3.88 -1.11 26.87
N GLY A 140 -3.52 -2.10 26.05
CA GLY A 140 -2.27 -2.13 25.28
C GLY A 140 -2.41 -1.54 23.89
N SER A 141 -3.63 -1.53 23.32
CA SER A 141 -3.89 -1.07 21.95
C SER A 141 -3.47 0.38 21.73
N GLY A 142 -3.68 1.26 22.72
CA GLY A 142 -3.21 2.65 22.66
C GLY A 142 -1.69 2.78 22.56
N TRP A 143 -0.93 1.96 23.30
CA TRP A 143 0.53 1.92 23.22
C TRP A 143 1.03 1.34 21.90
N LEU A 144 0.34 0.31 21.41
CA LEU A 144 0.63 -0.29 20.12
C LEU A 144 0.41 0.73 18.98
N THR A 145 -0.76 1.38 18.93
CA THR A 145 -1.06 2.44 17.96
C THR A 145 -0.05 3.56 18.04
N LEU A 146 0.34 4.02 19.24
CA LEU A 146 1.32 5.08 19.40
C LEU A 146 2.70 4.66 18.87
N ALA A 147 3.15 3.44 19.15
CA ALA A 147 4.43 2.92 18.65
C ALA A 147 4.43 2.82 17.12
N VAL A 148 3.36 2.27 16.55
CA VAL A 148 3.15 2.15 15.10
C VAL A 148 3.14 3.54 14.43
N ALA A 149 2.31 4.46 14.93
CA ALA A 149 2.19 5.82 14.43
C ALA A 149 3.50 6.62 14.55
N THR A 150 4.25 6.43 15.65
CA THR A 150 5.58 7.02 15.81
C THR A 150 6.56 6.48 14.78
N GLY A 151 6.50 5.18 14.47
CA GLY A 151 7.30 4.55 13.41
C GLY A 151 7.04 5.19 12.05
N VAL A 152 5.77 5.37 11.67
CA VAL A 152 5.39 6.06 10.42
C VAL A 152 5.83 7.52 10.44
N GLY A 153 5.68 8.23 11.57
CA GLY A 153 6.19 9.60 11.72
C GLY A 153 7.69 9.71 11.45
N ILE A 154 8.50 8.80 12.00
CA ILE A 154 9.94 8.71 11.74
C ILE A 154 10.20 8.39 10.26
N ALA A 155 9.44 7.45 9.69
CA ALA A 155 9.58 7.08 8.28
C ALA A 155 9.36 8.26 7.33
N VAL A 156 8.33 9.08 7.57
CA VAL A 156 8.08 10.28 6.77
C VAL A 156 9.24 11.25 6.90
N VAL A 157 9.76 11.50 8.11
CA VAL A 157 10.93 12.37 8.34
C VAL A 157 12.15 11.86 7.57
N VAL A 158 12.48 10.57 7.69
CA VAL A 158 13.62 9.97 6.99
C VAL A 158 13.40 10.00 5.47
N GLY A 159 12.18 9.77 5.01
CA GLY A 159 11.79 9.87 3.61
C GLY A 159 11.98 11.28 3.06
N LEU A 160 11.55 12.31 3.78
CA LEU A 160 11.76 13.70 3.37
C LEU A 160 13.24 14.10 3.41
N LEU A 161 14.00 13.65 4.41
CA LEU A 161 15.44 13.88 4.49
C LEU A 161 16.19 13.21 3.34
N ARG A 162 15.76 12.00 2.95
CA ARG A 162 16.28 11.28 1.79
C ARG A 162 16.02 12.07 0.50
N ILE A 163 14.79 12.54 0.29
CA ILE A 163 14.42 13.34 -0.89
C ILE A 163 15.20 14.65 -0.91
N HIS A 164 15.31 15.33 0.23
CA HIS A 164 16.05 16.59 0.36
C HIS A 164 17.54 16.43 -0.02
N HIS A 165 18.22 15.44 0.55
CA HIS A 165 19.65 15.17 0.33
C HIS A 165 19.96 14.28 -0.90
N ASN A 166 18.93 13.85 -1.64
CA ASN A 166 19.08 12.96 -2.80
C ASN A 166 19.80 11.64 -2.47
N HIS A 167 19.52 11.05 -1.30
CA HIS A 167 20.07 9.75 -0.91
C HIS A 167 19.36 8.61 -1.64
N ARG A 168 20.15 7.61 -2.07
CA ARG A 168 19.64 6.37 -2.66
C ARG A 168 18.83 5.58 -1.64
N LEU A 169 17.66 5.07 -2.05
CA LEU A 169 16.81 4.25 -1.18
C LEU A 169 17.51 2.97 -0.74
N ALA A 170 18.24 2.32 -1.66
CA ALA A 170 18.96 1.07 -1.40
C ALA A 170 19.86 1.17 -0.16
N SER A 171 20.60 2.27 0.01
CA SER A 171 21.46 2.49 1.17
C SER A 171 20.69 2.51 2.49
N ILE A 172 19.49 3.12 2.49
CA ILE A 172 18.63 3.18 3.67
C ILE A 172 18.00 1.81 3.92
N ILE A 173 17.58 1.09 2.87
CA ILE A 173 17.04 -0.27 2.98
C ILE A 173 18.05 -1.22 3.64
N TYR A 174 19.31 -1.25 3.20
CA TYR A 174 20.31 -2.13 3.81
C TYR A 174 20.47 -1.86 5.31
N GLY A 175 20.57 -0.60 5.70
CA GLY A 175 20.67 -0.22 7.12
C GLY A 175 19.42 -0.56 7.91
N LEU A 176 18.24 -0.24 7.38
CA LEU A 176 16.98 -0.42 8.07
C LEU A 176 16.58 -1.90 8.18
N VAL A 177 16.74 -2.68 7.12
CA VAL A 177 16.50 -4.14 7.13
C VAL A 177 17.47 -4.83 8.07
N PHE A 178 18.74 -4.40 8.12
CA PHE A 178 19.69 -4.93 9.10
C PHE A 178 19.22 -4.65 10.53
N VAL A 179 18.74 -3.43 10.82
CA VAL A 179 18.21 -3.07 12.16
C VAL A 179 16.94 -3.87 12.48
N THR A 180 15.95 -3.94 11.59
CA THR A 180 14.69 -4.66 11.83
C THR A 180 14.95 -6.15 12.06
N LEU A 181 15.79 -6.77 11.23
CA LEU A 181 16.16 -8.18 11.38
C LEU A 181 17.01 -8.42 12.63
N SER A 182 17.89 -7.49 13.02
CA SER A 182 18.65 -7.62 14.27
C SER A 182 17.75 -7.51 15.50
N LEU A 183 16.79 -6.59 15.49
CA LEU A 183 15.77 -6.49 16.55
C LEU A 183 14.89 -7.74 16.58
N THR A 184 14.52 -8.27 15.42
CA THR A 184 13.76 -9.54 15.33
C THR A 184 14.56 -10.68 15.96
N LEU A 185 15.87 -10.77 15.67
CA LEU A 185 16.74 -11.80 16.25
C LEU A 185 16.82 -11.66 17.77
N TYR A 186 16.95 -10.42 18.23
CA TYR A 186 17.07 -10.11 19.64
C TYR A 186 15.79 -10.48 20.38
N VAL A 187 14.62 -10.16 19.84
CA VAL A 187 13.34 -10.57 20.45
C VAL A 187 13.20 -12.09 20.45
N ASP A 188 13.56 -12.79 19.36
CA ASP A 188 13.45 -14.25 19.24
C ASP A 188 14.43 -15.02 20.14
N LEU A 189 15.67 -14.55 20.25
CA LEU A 189 16.74 -15.27 20.98
C LEU A 189 16.94 -14.80 22.42
N CYS A 190 16.68 -13.52 22.71
CA CYS A 190 17.02 -12.91 24.00
C CYS A 190 15.79 -12.57 24.85
N THR A 191 14.57 -12.74 24.34
CA THR A 191 13.34 -12.42 25.09
C THR A 191 12.30 -13.53 24.98
N ASP A 192 11.47 -13.69 26.01
CA ASP A 192 10.32 -14.62 26.01
C ASP A 192 9.08 -14.03 25.30
N LYS A 193 9.28 -13.22 24.25
CA LYS A 193 8.24 -12.43 23.57
C LYS A 193 8.19 -12.68 22.06
N SER A 194 8.59 -13.88 21.63
CA SER A 194 8.66 -14.26 20.21
C SER A 194 7.30 -14.17 19.50
N GLU A 195 6.20 -14.29 20.24
CA GLU A 195 4.83 -14.17 19.71
C GLU A 195 4.49 -12.77 19.20
N VAL A 196 5.22 -11.73 19.63
CA VAL A 196 5.01 -10.35 19.16
C VAL A 196 5.65 -10.12 17.79
N ILE A 197 6.60 -10.97 17.38
CA ILE A 197 7.32 -10.82 16.09
C ILE A 197 6.34 -10.84 14.93
N GLY A 198 5.41 -11.81 14.91
CA GLY A 198 4.39 -11.88 13.86
C GLY A 198 3.56 -10.61 13.77
N LEU A 199 3.05 -10.13 14.92
CA LEU A 199 2.28 -8.90 14.98
C LEU A 199 3.09 -7.69 14.48
N ALA A 200 4.34 -7.55 14.91
CA ALA A 200 5.19 -6.42 14.54
C ALA A 200 5.39 -6.32 13.02
N TRP A 201 5.67 -7.46 12.37
CA TRP A 201 5.88 -7.50 10.92
C TRP A 201 4.57 -7.35 10.13
N ASP A 202 3.46 -7.92 10.61
CA ASP A 202 2.14 -7.70 10.00
C ASP A 202 1.74 -6.22 10.10
N LEU A 203 1.95 -5.57 11.24
CA LEU A 203 1.66 -4.14 11.43
C LEU A 203 2.45 -3.23 10.49
N GLY A 204 3.70 -3.58 10.18
CA GLY A 204 4.47 -2.88 9.15
C GLY A 204 3.79 -2.93 7.78
N ALA A 205 3.18 -4.06 7.44
CA ALA A 205 2.39 -4.17 6.21
C ALA A 205 1.05 -3.42 6.31
N VAL A 206 0.41 -3.39 7.48
CA VAL A 206 -0.87 -2.68 7.68
C VAL A 206 -0.74 -1.15 7.60
N THR A 207 0.41 -0.59 7.98
CA THR A 207 0.62 0.88 8.02
C THR A 207 0.66 1.58 6.66
N THR A 208 0.70 0.85 5.56
CA THR A 208 0.74 1.40 4.21
C THR A 208 -0.63 1.32 3.52
N GLY A 209 -1.69 1.51 4.30
CA GLY A 209 -3.06 1.44 3.81
C GLY A 209 -3.50 2.65 2.98
N PRO A 210 -4.80 2.72 2.65
CA PRO A 210 -5.35 3.62 1.65
C PRO A 210 -5.29 5.11 2.02
N VAL A 211 -5.13 5.46 3.31
CA VAL A 211 -4.95 6.87 3.71
C VAL A 211 -3.47 7.25 3.63
N THR A 212 -2.62 6.37 4.17
CA THR A 212 -1.21 6.68 4.39
C THR A 212 -0.44 6.87 3.09
N VAL A 213 -0.56 5.93 2.16
CA VAL A 213 0.22 5.96 0.91
C VAL A 213 -0.09 7.21 0.09
N PRO A 214 -1.35 7.52 -0.26
CA PRO A 214 -1.64 8.71 -1.06
C PRO A 214 -1.22 9.99 -0.36
N MET A 215 -1.45 10.13 0.95
CA MET A 215 -1.12 11.36 1.68
C MET A 215 0.39 11.60 1.79
N VAL A 216 1.15 10.57 2.13
CA VAL A 216 2.62 10.66 2.23
C VAL A 216 3.23 10.96 0.86
N LEU A 217 2.75 10.31 -0.21
CA LEU A 217 3.18 10.59 -1.58
C LEU A 217 2.80 12.01 -2.03
N ALA A 218 1.60 12.48 -1.71
CA ALA A 218 1.17 13.85 -2.03
C ALA A 218 2.05 14.91 -1.38
N ILE A 219 2.42 14.70 -0.11
CA ILE A 219 3.31 15.62 0.60
C ILE A 219 4.71 15.56 0.00
N GLY A 220 5.24 14.35 -0.26
CA GLY A 220 6.55 14.15 -0.87
C GLY A 220 6.68 14.83 -2.24
N MET A 221 5.71 14.60 -3.13
CA MET A 221 5.63 15.25 -4.44
C MET A 221 5.38 16.76 -4.35
N GLY A 222 4.57 17.20 -3.39
CA GLY A 222 4.36 18.63 -3.16
C GLY A 222 5.66 19.31 -2.74
N LEU A 223 6.42 18.66 -1.85
CA LEU A 223 7.70 19.18 -1.34
C LEU A 223 8.75 19.27 -2.44
N THR A 224 8.92 18.24 -3.28
CA THR A 224 9.89 18.27 -4.39
C THR A 224 9.58 19.40 -5.38
N LYS A 225 8.29 19.59 -5.70
CA LYS A 225 7.84 20.68 -6.55
C LYS A 225 8.06 22.05 -5.90
N GLY A 226 7.76 22.21 -4.61
CA GLY A 226 8.00 23.44 -3.85
C GLY A 226 9.48 23.79 -3.73
N MET A 227 10.38 22.81 -3.82
CA MET A 227 11.83 23.00 -3.87
C MET A 227 12.37 23.32 -5.28
N GLY A 228 11.51 23.41 -6.30
CA GLY A 228 11.92 23.70 -7.68
C GLY A 228 12.63 22.55 -8.40
N ARG A 229 12.50 21.31 -7.91
CA ARG A 229 13.06 20.11 -8.55
C ARG A 229 12.05 19.46 -9.50
N ALA A 230 12.52 18.96 -10.64
CA ALA A 230 11.70 18.16 -11.53
C ALA A 230 11.34 16.83 -10.84
N PRO A 231 10.07 16.37 -10.91
CA PRO A 231 9.69 15.08 -10.38
C PRO A 231 10.44 13.98 -11.13
N SER A 232 11.19 13.16 -10.40
CA SER A 232 11.85 11.96 -10.93
C SER A 232 11.31 10.73 -10.21
N PRO A 233 11.23 9.56 -10.88
CA PRO A 233 10.70 8.34 -10.26
C PRO A 233 11.49 7.99 -8.99
N ASP A 234 12.80 8.23 -9.03
CA ASP A 234 13.71 7.92 -7.93
C ASP A 234 13.54 8.82 -6.70
N GLN A 235 12.88 9.97 -6.84
CA GLN A 235 12.57 10.90 -5.75
C GLN A 235 11.13 10.78 -5.26
N SER A 236 10.21 10.27 -6.09
CA SER A 236 8.80 10.12 -5.74
C SER A 236 8.48 8.83 -4.98
N PHE A 237 9.26 7.76 -5.22
CA PHE A 237 9.09 6.45 -4.57
C PHE A 237 10.12 6.21 -3.47
N GLY A 238 9.78 5.37 -2.49
CA GLY A 238 10.61 4.86 -1.40
C GLY A 238 10.17 5.31 -0.01
N VAL A 239 9.29 6.29 0.10
CA VAL A 239 8.75 6.71 1.41
C VAL A 239 7.78 5.67 1.96
N VAL A 240 7.06 4.97 1.08
CA VAL A 240 6.12 3.90 1.47
C VAL A 240 6.87 2.72 2.09
N THR A 241 8.00 2.31 1.49
CA THR A 241 8.90 1.30 2.07
C THR A 241 9.37 1.64 3.49
N LEU A 242 9.72 2.91 3.73
CA LEU A 242 10.14 3.33 5.07
C LEU A 242 8.96 3.28 6.04
N ALA A 243 7.77 3.66 5.56
CA ALA A 243 6.55 3.65 6.34
C ALA A 243 6.12 2.23 6.75
N SER A 244 6.58 1.17 6.08
CA SER A 244 6.36 -0.20 6.53
C SER A 244 7.43 -0.73 7.48
N LEU A 245 8.72 -0.40 7.27
CA LEU A 245 9.81 -0.97 8.09
C LEU A 245 10.02 -0.28 9.45
N PHE A 246 9.82 1.04 9.55
CA PHE A 246 9.98 1.74 10.82
C PHE A 246 8.94 1.35 11.89
N PRO A 247 7.65 1.14 11.56
CA PRO A 247 6.68 0.58 12.50
C PRO A 247 7.10 -0.78 13.07
N VAL A 248 7.68 -1.66 12.25
CA VAL A 248 8.23 -2.94 12.74
C VAL A 248 9.29 -2.68 13.81
N CYS A 249 10.24 -1.77 13.56
CA CYS A 249 11.25 -1.39 14.55
C CYS A 249 10.62 -0.88 15.86
N THR A 250 9.68 0.07 15.77
CA THR A 250 9.10 0.69 16.97
C THR A 250 8.23 -0.28 17.77
N VAL A 251 7.51 -1.20 17.12
CA VAL A 251 6.75 -2.25 17.80
C VAL A 251 7.67 -3.28 18.45
N LEU A 252 8.77 -3.68 17.80
CA LEU A 252 9.76 -4.56 18.42
C LEU A 252 10.46 -3.89 19.62
N LEU A 253 10.75 -2.58 19.53
CA LEU A 253 11.27 -1.81 20.66
C LEU A 253 10.26 -1.72 21.81
N LEU A 254 8.97 -1.55 21.51
CA LEU A 254 7.89 -1.61 22.51
C LEU A 254 7.85 -2.99 23.18
N ALA A 255 7.98 -4.08 22.40
CA ALA A 255 8.05 -5.43 22.92
C ALA A 255 9.23 -5.63 23.88
N ILE A 256 10.42 -5.09 23.53
CA ILE A 256 11.60 -5.13 24.39
C ILE A 256 11.39 -4.32 25.68
N TRP A 257 10.75 -3.15 25.57
CA TRP A 257 10.47 -2.26 26.70
C TRP A 257 9.44 -2.86 27.68
N LEU A 258 8.53 -3.71 27.21
CA LEU A 258 7.52 -4.34 28.04
C LEU A 258 8.17 -5.14 29.19
N PRO A 259 7.87 -4.79 30.46
CA PRO A 259 8.44 -5.46 31.62
C PRO A 259 8.12 -6.96 31.58
N GLN A 260 9.09 -7.80 31.96
CA GLN A 260 8.83 -9.22 32.21
C GLN A 260 7.83 -9.33 33.36
N ARG A 261 6.57 -9.64 33.05
CA ARG A 261 5.52 -9.85 34.05
C ARG A 261 5.05 -11.29 33.95
N SER A 262 5.31 -12.03 35.02
CA SER A 262 5.26 -13.49 35.06
C SER A 262 3.87 -14.08 34.83
N HIS A 263 2.81 -13.37 35.15
CA HIS A 263 1.44 -13.73 34.76
C HIS A 263 0.65 -12.45 34.80
N HIS A 264 0.36 -11.85 33.64
CA HIS A 264 -0.76 -10.93 33.64
C HIS A 264 -1.99 -11.80 34.00
N ARG A 265 -2.77 -11.37 34.99
CA ARG A 265 -4.14 -11.85 35.14
C ARG A 265 -4.85 -11.37 33.89
N ALA A 266 -5.59 -12.24 33.17
CA ALA A 266 -6.47 -11.81 32.09
C ALA A 266 -7.10 -10.50 32.55
N PRO A 267 -6.93 -9.38 31.82
CA PRO A 267 -7.51 -8.13 32.25
C PRO A 267 -8.94 -8.48 32.62
N GLY A 268 -9.31 -8.27 33.90
CA GLY A 268 -10.68 -8.51 34.31
C GLY A 268 -11.52 -7.75 33.30
N GLY A 269 -12.52 -8.42 32.71
CA GLY A 269 -13.38 -7.81 31.71
C GLY A 269 -13.89 -6.51 32.30
N ASP A 270 -13.20 -5.42 31.94
CA ASP A 270 -13.63 -4.10 32.31
C ASP A 270 -14.64 -3.82 31.21
N ASP A 271 -15.86 -4.25 31.51
CA ASP A 271 -17.08 -3.73 30.93
C ASP A 271 -17.05 -2.22 31.16
N GLY A 272 -16.28 -1.51 30.33
CA GLY A 272 -16.42 -0.07 30.21
C GLY A 272 -17.89 0.21 29.92
N PRO A 273 -18.50 1.25 30.51
CA PRO A 273 -19.90 1.56 30.32
C PRO A 273 -20.10 2.14 28.91
N GLY A 274 -19.99 1.30 27.90
CA GLY A 274 -20.41 1.58 26.54
C GLY A 274 -21.61 0.71 26.29
N GLY A 275 -22.82 1.28 26.38
CA GLY A 275 -23.97 0.58 25.82
C GLY A 275 -23.66 0.20 24.39
N GLU A 276 -24.04 -1.02 23.98
CA GLU A 276 -23.98 -1.44 22.58
C GLU A 276 -24.57 -0.32 21.73
N TRP A 277 -23.71 0.38 21.00
CA TRP A 277 -24.16 1.43 20.13
C TRP A 277 -25.06 0.76 19.08
N PRO A 278 -26.19 1.38 18.72
CA PRO A 278 -26.95 0.90 17.59
C PRO A 278 -26.05 0.77 16.35
N ILE A 279 -26.31 -0.26 15.54
CA ILE A 279 -25.58 -0.54 14.30
C ILE A 279 -25.39 0.74 13.49
N GLY A 280 -24.15 1.04 13.11
CA GLY A 280 -23.75 2.21 12.34
C GLY A 280 -23.37 3.43 13.18
N ILE A 281 -23.73 3.51 14.47
CA ILE A 281 -23.34 4.64 15.32
C ILE A 281 -21.95 4.44 15.91
N GLY A 282 -21.59 3.21 16.31
CA GLY A 282 -20.24 2.91 16.81
C GLY A 282 -19.18 3.19 15.74
N GLU A 283 -19.42 2.66 14.55
CA GLU A 283 -18.58 2.82 13.36
C GLU A 283 -18.50 4.29 12.93
N ALA A 284 -19.58 5.06 13.10
CA ALA A 284 -19.57 6.52 12.88
C ALA A 284 -18.74 7.28 13.91
N VAL A 285 -18.76 6.87 15.17
CA VAL A 285 -17.93 7.45 16.23
C VAL A 285 -16.46 7.14 15.96
N GLU A 286 -16.13 5.90 15.63
CA GLU A 286 -14.77 5.44 15.28
C GLU A 286 -14.21 6.17 14.05
N ALA A 287 -15.00 6.24 12.96
CA ALA A 287 -14.64 6.99 11.77
C ALA A 287 -14.42 8.49 12.06
N THR A 288 -15.13 9.06 13.02
CA THR A 288 -14.94 10.45 13.45
C THR A 288 -13.67 10.60 14.27
N GLN A 289 -13.43 9.71 15.24
CA GLN A 289 -12.27 9.76 16.13
C GLN A 289 -10.95 9.56 15.38
N SER A 290 -10.96 8.75 14.32
CA SER A 290 -9.80 8.51 13.46
C SER A 290 -9.50 9.69 12.51
N LEU A 291 -10.51 10.26 11.85
CA LEU A 291 -10.32 11.35 10.87
C LEU A 291 -10.15 12.73 11.48
N LEU A 292 -10.86 13.05 12.56
CA LEU A 292 -10.94 14.41 13.10
C LEU A 292 -9.56 15.00 13.48
N PRO A 293 -8.66 14.27 14.16
CA PRO A 293 -7.33 14.79 14.51
C PRO A 293 -6.52 15.19 13.28
N LEU A 294 -6.52 14.35 12.25
CA LEU A 294 -5.82 14.59 10.98
C LEU A 294 -6.38 15.84 10.29
N LEU A 295 -7.70 15.96 10.17
CA LEU A 295 -8.34 17.10 9.54
C LEU A 295 -8.05 18.40 10.28
N CYS A 296 -8.23 18.41 11.61
CA CYS A 296 -7.93 19.56 12.44
C CYS A 296 -6.47 20.01 12.29
N PHE A 297 -5.54 19.06 12.21
CA PHE A 297 -4.12 19.36 12.02
C PHE A 297 -3.84 19.97 10.65
N VAL A 298 -4.32 19.36 9.56
CA VAL A 298 -4.12 19.85 8.19
C VAL A 298 -4.74 21.25 8.01
N PHE A 299 -5.98 21.45 8.44
CA PHE A 299 -6.62 22.76 8.38
C PHE A 299 -5.93 23.79 9.28
N GLY A 300 -5.45 23.37 10.46
CA GLY A 300 -4.69 24.22 11.36
C GLY A 300 -3.40 24.73 10.72
N ILE A 301 -2.65 23.86 10.04
CA ILE A 301 -1.44 24.24 9.30
C ILE A 301 -1.79 25.22 8.18
N LEU A 302 -2.77 24.89 7.33
CA LEU A 302 -3.13 25.73 6.19
C LEU A 302 -3.60 27.13 6.64
N LYS A 303 -4.37 27.20 7.72
CA LYS A 303 -4.93 28.46 8.24
C LYS A 303 -3.93 29.28 9.05
N TRP A 304 -3.23 28.66 10.01
CA TRP A 304 -2.41 29.38 10.99
C TRP A 304 -0.94 29.47 10.61
N VAL A 305 -0.37 28.38 10.07
CA VAL A 305 1.05 28.32 9.72
C VAL A 305 1.29 28.98 8.36
N LEU A 306 0.54 28.56 7.34
CA LEU A 306 0.68 29.06 5.97
C LEU A 306 -0.11 30.35 5.71
N LYS A 307 -0.92 30.80 6.69
CA LYS A 307 -1.74 32.03 6.62
C LYS A 307 -2.53 32.17 5.30
N GLN A 308 -2.94 31.05 4.70
CA GLN A 308 -3.66 31.09 3.43
C GLN A 308 -5.05 31.70 3.67
N ARG A 309 -5.21 32.98 3.31
CA ARG A 309 -6.50 33.70 3.35
C ARG A 309 -7.51 33.15 2.32
N GLY A 310 -7.02 32.38 1.35
CA GLY A 310 -7.78 31.80 0.25
C GLY A 310 -7.62 30.28 0.17
N LEU A 311 -7.84 29.53 1.25
CA LEU A 311 -8.26 28.11 1.12
C LEU A 311 -9.50 27.98 0.20
N MET A 312 -10.21 29.09 0.00
CA MET A 312 -11.55 29.23 -0.54
C MET A 312 -11.70 30.14 -1.78
N SER A 313 -10.64 30.52 -2.50
CA SER A 313 -10.78 31.28 -3.76
C SER A 313 -10.15 30.57 -4.95
N SER A 314 -11.03 30.24 -5.91
CA SER A 314 -10.83 29.84 -7.31
C SER A 314 -9.50 29.19 -7.71
N THR A 315 -9.63 27.94 -8.15
CA THR A 315 -8.66 27.21 -8.95
C THR A 315 -8.34 27.96 -10.24
N THR A 316 -7.07 28.30 -10.47
CA THR A 316 -6.50 28.22 -11.82
C THR A 316 -5.07 27.75 -11.67
N VAL A 317 -4.82 26.46 -11.92
CA VAL A 317 -3.49 26.04 -12.35
C VAL A 317 -3.33 26.68 -13.72
N ARG A 318 -2.62 27.80 -13.78
CA ARG A 318 -2.24 28.42 -15.04
C ARG A 318 -1.26 27.44 -15.69
N HIS A 319 -1.73 26.64 -16.64
CA HIS A 319 -0.85 26.06 -17.64
C HIS A 319 -0.22 27.25 -18.37
N THR A 320 1.03 27.57 -18.03
CA THR A 320 1.84 28.42 -18.88
C THR A 320 2.27 27.57 -20.07
N ASP A 321 1.35 27.40 -21.02
CA ASP A 321 1.73 27.01 -22.36
C ASP A 321 2.41 28.22 -23.00
N HIS A 322 3.70 28.10 -23.23
CA HIS A 322 4.39 28.94 -24.20
C HIS A 322 3.97 28.48 -25.60
N GLY A 323 3.06 29.21 -26.21
CA GLY A 323 2.70 29.06 -27.62
C GLY A 323 1.61 30.08 -27.97
N ALA A 324 1.98 31.08 -28.76
CA ALA A 324 1.04 32.01 -29.37
C ALA A 324 0.11 31.28 -30.34
N ASP A 325 -1.19 31.57 -30.30
CA ASP A 325 -1.97 32.10 -31.43
C ASP A 325 -3.45 32.24 -31.03
N GLU A 326 -4.08 33.28 -31.56
CA GLU A 326 -5.44 33.76 -31.30
C GLU A 326 -6.52 32.79 -31.83
N ASP A 327 -7.65 32.64 -31.13
CA ASP A 327 -8.95 32.59 -31.82
C ASP A 327 -10.15 32.84 -30.89
N GLU A 328 -11.15 33.51 -31.46
CA GLU A 328 -12.35 34.08 -30.83
C GLU A 328 -13.36 33.01 -30.35
N GLY A 329 -13.75 33.09 -29.06
CA GLY A 329 -14.83 32.30 -28.46
C GLY A 329 -15.85 33.19 -27.75
N THR A 330 -17.11 33.06 -28.16
CA THR A 330 -18.29 33.89 -27.87
C THR A 330 -18.57 34.20 -26.38
N ASP A 331 -19.01 35.42 -26.08
CA ASP A 331 -19.23 35.94 -24.72
C ASP A 331 -20.27 35.17 -23.87
N ASN A 332 -21.10 34.32 -24.48
CA ASN A 332 -22.02 33.43 -23.75
C ASN A 332 -21.32 32.26 -23.02
N GLU A 333 -20.17 31.77 -23.51
CA GLU A 333 -19.39 30.76 -22.79
C GLU A 333 -18.69 31.34 -21.56
N LYS A 334 -18.33 32.63 -21.59
CA LYS A 334 -17.77 33.34 -20.44
C LYS A 334 -18.81 33.59 -19.35
N GLU A 335 -20.08 33.83 -19.71
CA GLU A 335 -21.16 34.01 -18.73
C GLU A 335 -21.64 32.67 -18.11
N ILE A 336 -21.60 31.56 -18.87
CA ILE A 336 -21.87 30.21 -18.34
C ILE A 336 -20.68 29.71 -17.48
N ALA A 337 -19.44 30.04 -17.86
CA ALA A 337 -18.25 29.76 -17.05
C ALA A 337 -18.21 30.57 -15.73
N GLY A 338 -18.79 31.78 -15.72
CA GLY A 338 -18.90 32.62 -14.52
C GLY A 338 -19.89 32.12 -13.46
N ARG A 339 -20.85 31.26 -13.83
CA ARG A 339 -21.87 30.73 -12.89
C ARG A 339 -21.51 29.39 -12.24
N ALA A 340 -20.46 28.72 -12.70
CA ALA A 340 -19.93 27.49 -12.08
C ALA A 340 -18.90 27.76 -10.95
N GLN A 341 -18.81 29.00 -10.47
CA GLN A 341 -17.70 29.49 -9.64
C GLN A 341 -18.17 29.89 -8.23
N GLY A 342 -18.42 28.87 -7.42
CA GLY A 342 -18.64 28.94 -5.98
C GLY A 342 -18.94 27.54 -5.45
N ALA A 343 -18.14 26.85 -4.63
CA ALA A 343 -17.02 27.27 -3.82
C ALA A 343 -16.04 26.08 -3.65
N PRO A 344 -14.72 26.29 -3.75
CA PRO A 344 -13.73 25.26 -3.40
C PRO A 344 -13.93 24.70 -1.98
N LEU A 345 -14.51 25.49 -1.05
CA LEU A 345 -14.91 25.01 0.28
C LEU A 345 -16.02 23.95 0.21
N VAL A 346 -17.08 24.21 -0.56
CA VAL A 346 -18.21 23.29 -0.67
C VAL A 346 -17.75 21.96 -1.26
N HIS A 347 -16.81 21.98 -2.20
CA HIS A 347 -16.21 20.77 -2.75
C HIS A 347 -15.40 19.98 -1.72
N ILE A 348 -14.51 20.66 -0.98
CA ILE A 348 -13.72 19.99 0.08
C ILE A 348 -14.63 19.42 1.16
N THR A 349 -15.61 20.19 1.66
CA THR A 349 -16.53 19.71 2.70
C THR A 349 -17.34 18.50 2.22
N LYS A 350 -17.85 18.53 0.98
CA LYS A 350 -18.55 17.37 0.41
C LYS A 350 -17.63 16.16 0.24
N SER A 351 -16.37 16.36 -0.16
CA SER A 351 -15.38 15.29 -0.26
C SER A 351 -15.05 14.70 1.11
N LEU A 352 -14.86 15.53 2.14
CA LEU A 352 -14.61 15.05 3.51
C LEU A 352 -15.81 14.28 4.08
N PHE A 353 -17.03 14.72 3.79
CA PHE A 353 -18.23 13.97 4.12
C PHE A 353 -18.28 12.61 3.40
N CYS A 354 -17.83 12.55 2.14
CA CYS A 354 -17.69 11.28 1.41
C CYS A 354 -16.64 10.35 2.05
N VAL A 355 -15.51 10.89 2.53
CA VAL A 355 -14.51 10.09 3.27
C VAL A 355 -15.14 9.49 4.52
N TRP A 356 -15.83 10.32 5.30
CA TRP A 356 -16.45 9.90 6.56
C TRP A 356 -17.52 8.82 6.35
N ILE A 357 -18.51 9.05 5.47
CA ILE A 357 -19.55 8.04 5.20
C ILE A 357 -18.96 6.78 4.57
N GLY A 358 -17.91 6.93 3.75
CA GLY A 358 -17.18 5.82 3.15
C GLY A 358 -16.53 4.93 4.20
N LEU A 359 -15.85 5.51 5.20
CA LEU A 359 -15.27 4.76 6.33
C LEU A 359 -16.33 4.03 7.15
N VAL A 360 -17.47 4.67 7.43
CA VAL A 360 -18.57 4.05 8.20
C VAL A 360 -19.14 2.84 7.47
N LEU A 361 -19.49 3.00 6.19
CA LEU A 361 -20.01 1.91 5.37
C LEU A 361 -18.95 0.81 5.19
N PHE A 362 -17.69 1.20 5.01
CA PHE A 362 -16.59 0.26 4.89
C PHE A 362 -16.44 -0.58 6.18
N ALA A 363 -16.35 0.05 7.35
CA ALA A 363 -16.26 -0.64 8.64
C ALA A 363 -17.43 -1.61 8.87
N LEU A 364 -18.67 -1.18 8.57
CA LEU A 364 -19.86 -2.04 8.62
C LEU A 364 -19.72 -3.26 7.69
N GLY A 365 -19.32 -3.04 6.44
CA GLY A 365 -19.14 -4.13 5.49
C GLY A 365 -18.02 -5.09 5.90
N MET A 366 -16.99 -4.59 6.58
CA MET A 366 -15.89 -5.38 7.10
C MET A 366 -16.34 -6.30 8.24
N GLU A 367 -17.00 -5.74 9.25
CA GLU A 367 -17.44 -6.45 10.45
C GLU A 367 -18.46 -7.55 10.13
N TYR A 368 -19.44 -7.26 9.28
CA TYR A 368 -20.54 -8.20 8.98
C TYR A 368 -20.32 -9.05 7.73
N GLY A 369 -19.21 -8.88 7.01
CA GLY A 369 -18.97 -9.51 5.71
C GLY A 369 -17.62 -10.19 5.59
N LEU A 370 -16.57 -9.38 5.37
CA LEU A 370 -15.23 -9.89 5.05
C LEU A 370 -14.56 -10.60 6.23
N SER A 371 -14.71 -10.10 7.46
CA SER A 371 -14.10 -10.72 8.64
C SER A 371 -14.70 -12.11 8.93
N PRO A 372 -16.04 -12.29 9.00
CA PRO A 372 -16.62 -13.63 9.17
C PRO A 372 -16.29 -14.58 8.01
N LEU A 373 -16.28 -14.07 6.77
CA LEU A 373 -15.94 -14.89 5.61
C LEU A 373 -14.50 -15.41 5.69
N GLY A 374 -13.56 -14.55 6.09
CA GLY A 374 -12.16 -14.94 6.31
C GLY A 374 -12.01 -15.97 7.44
N ASP A 375 -12.72 -15.77 8.56
CA ASP A 375 -12.68 -16.68 9.71
C ASP A 375 -13.26 -18.06 9.36
N ASN A 376 -14.42 -18.11 8.69
CA ASN A 376 -15.06 -19.35 8.24
C ASN A 376 -14.15 -20.13 7.29
N VAL A 377 -13.57 -19.46 6.29
CA VAL A 377 -12.63 -20.10 5.35
C VAL A 377 -11.37 -20.54 6.07
N GLY A 378 -10.83 -19.73 6.97
CA GLY A 378 -9.68 -20.05 7.80
C GLY A 378 -9.89 -21.29 8.66
N ALA A 379 -11.08 -21.43 9.26
CA ALA A 379 -11.45 -22.57 10.10
C ALA A 379 -11.75 -23.84 9.28
N ALA A 380 -12.22 -23.68 8.05
CA ALA A 380 -12.51 -24.79 7.13
C ALA A 380 -11.22 -25.43 6.56
N LEU A 381 -10.22 -24.61 6.19
CA LEU A 381 -9.01 -25.06 5.50
C LEU A 381 -8.24 -26.19 6.21
N PRO A 382 -8.02 -26.17 7.53
CA PRO A 382 -7.39 -27.29 8.25
C PRO A 382 -8.14 -28.61 8.10
N GLY A 383 -9.47 -28.58 7.94
CA GLY A 383 -10.30 -29.77 7.72
C GLY A 383 -9.95 -30.56 6.44
N LEU A 384 -9.21 -29.97 5.52
CA LEU A 384 -8.72 -30.64 4.32
C LEU A 384 -7.66 -31.71 4.60
N PHE A 385 -6.85 -31.53 5.66
CA PHE A 385 -5.69 -32.41 5.93
C PHE A 385 -5.61 -32.90 7.38
N THR A 386 -6.31 -32.26 8.32
CA THR A 386 -6.37 -32.66 9.73
C THR A 386 -7.81 -32.69 10.23
N PHE A 387 -8.03 -33.29 11.40
CA PHE A 387 -9.32 -33.25 12.08
C PHE A 387 -9.58 -31.82 12.58
N SER A 388 -10.62 -31.17 12.04
CA SER A 388 -11.06 -29.84 12.46
C SER A 388 -12.49 -29.92 12.97
N ARG A 389 -12.79 -29.17 14.05
CA ARG A 389 -14.13 -29.12 14.65
C ARG A 389 -15.17 -28.49 13.71
N SER A 390 -14.74 -27.65 12.77
CA SER A 390 -15.62 -26.94 11.85
C SER A 390 -16.09 -27.79 10.67
N VAL A 391 -15.36 -28.86 10.32
CA VAL A 391 -15.65 -29.69 9.14
C VAL A 391 -16.05 -31.11 9.55
N HIS A 392 -17.33 -31.42 9.37
CA HIS A 392 -17.87 -32.76 9.62
C HIS A 392 -17.28 -33.77 8.61
N GLY A 393 -16.67 -34.85 9.10
CA GLY A 393 -16.02 -35.86 8.25
C GLY A 393 -14.56 -35.56 7.88
N SER A 394 -13.92 -34.59 8.55
CA SER A 394 -12.49 -34.32 8.40
C SER A 394 -11.60 -35.44 8.96
N PRO A 395 -10.39 -35.67 8.40
CA PRO A 395 -9.83 -35.00 7.22
C PRO A 395 -10.49 -35.47 5.91
N VAL A 396 -10.84 -34.52 5.05
CA VAL A 396 -11.55 -34.80 3.77
C VAL A 396 -10.62 -35.47 2.75
N TYR A 397 -9.34 -35.10 2.74
CA TYR A 397 -8.34 -35.64 1.83
C TYR A 397 -7.14 -36.24 2.59
N SER A 398 -6.31 -37.00 1.87
CA SER A 398 -5.00 -37.42 2.41
C SER A 398 -4.16 -36.20 2.77
N HIS A 399 -3.33 -36.31 3.82
CA HIS A 399 -2.54 -35.20 4.34
C HIS A 399 -1.80 -34.40 3.25
N THR A 400 -1.09 -35.06 2.35
CA THR A 400 -0.33 -34.40 1.26
C THR A 400 -1.24 -33.64 0.30
N VAL A 401 -2.36 -34.23 -0.10
CA VAL A 401 -3.31 -33.59 -1.03
C VAL A 401 -4.03 -32.43 -0.34
N GLY A 402 -4.46 -32.61 0.91
CA GLY A 402 -5.12 -31.57 1.68
C GLY A 402 -4.21 -30.35 1.93
N VAL A 403 -2.93 -30.58 2.26
CA VAL A 403 -1.93 -29.49 2.39
C VAL A 403 -1.68 -28.81 1.05
N ALA A 404 -1.58 -29.55 -0.06
CA ALA A 404 -1.41 -28.97 -1.39
C ALA A 404 -2.62 -28.11 -1.81
N LEU A 405 -3.84 -28.56 -1.53
CA LEU A 405 -5.06 -27.80 -1.77
C LEU A 405 -5.13 -26.55 -0.89
N CYS A 406 -4.75 -26.66 0.39
CA CYS A 406 -4.69 -25.53 1.30
C CYS A 406 -3.67 -24.47 0.82
N PHE A 407 -2.49 -24.91 0.38
CA PHE A 407 -1.48 -24.04 -0.22
C PHE A 407 -1.98 -23.37 -1.50
N GLY A 408 -2.61 -24.14 -2.40
CA GLY A 408 -3.19 -23.62 -3.64
C GLY A 408 -4.31 -22.61 -3.38
N ALA A 409 -5.15 -22.87 -2.37
CA ALA A 409 -6.20 -21.94 -1.95
C ALA A 409 -5.63 -20.63 -1.43
N ALA A 410 -4.64 -20.68 -0.54
CA ALA A 410 -3.94 -19.50 -0.04
C ALA A 410 -3.28 -18.70 -1.17
N PHE A 411 -2.65 -19.39 -2.13
CA PHE A 411 -2.07 -18.74 -3.30
C PHE A 411 -3.12 -18.01 -4.14
N CYS A 412 -4.22 -18.68 -4.48
CA CYS A 412 -5.30 -18.09 -5.27
C CYS A 412 -5.97 -16.92 -4.55
N LEU A 413 -6.12 -16.98 -3.23
CA LEU A 413 -6.64 -15.88 -2.42
C LEU A 413 -5.73 -14.67 -2.46
N GLY A 414 -4.43 -14.84 -2.16
CA GLY A 414 -3.48 -13.74 -2.19
C GLY A 414 -3.35 -13.15 -3.58
N PHE A 415 -3.20 -13.99 -4.60
CA PHE A 415 -3.12 -13.57 -5.99
C PHE A 415 -4.38 -12.81 -6.44
N GLY A 416 -5.57 -13.36 -6.18
CA GLY A 416 -6.84 -12.75 -6.56
C GLY A 416 -7.11 -11.44 -5.83
N ALA A 417 -6.84 -11.37 -4.52
CA ALA A 417 -6.98 -10.15 -3.72
C ALA A 417 -6.09 -9.03 -4.25
N THR A 418 -4.85 -9.35 -4.61
CA THR A 418 -3.92 -8.37 -5.18
C THR A 418 -4.34 -7.87 -6.56
N LEU A 419 -4.91 -8.74 -7.42
CA LEU A 419 -5.47 -8.29 -8.70
C LEU A 419 -6.66 -7.33 -8.50
N ALA A 420 -7.37 -7.49 -7.39
CA ALA A 420 -8.51 -6.69 -7.02
C ALA A 420 -8.14 -5.32 -6.40
N GLU A 421 -6.85 -5.06 -6.19
CA GLU A 421 -6.39 -3.96 -5.36
C GLU A 421 -6.25 -2.66 -6.17
N PRO A 422 -7.07 -1.61 -5.89
CA PRO A 422 -7.10 -0.39 -6.69
C PRO A 422 -5.81 0.43 -6.55
N ALA A 423 -5.20 0.46 -5.36
CA ALA A 423 -3.94 1.17 -5.12
C ALA A 423 -2.79 0.61 -5.98
N LEU A 424 -2.74 -0.71 -6.16
CA LEU A 424 -1.76 -1.37 -7.02
C LEU A 424 -1.94 -0.98 -8.49
N GLN A 425 -3.19 -0.88 -8.96
CA GLN A 425 -3.48 -0.45 -10.33
C GLN A 425 -3.02 1.00 -10.57
N ALA A 426 -3.26 1.89 -9.62
CA ALA A 426 -2.80 3.28 -9.69
C ALA A 426 -1.26 3.40 -9.70
N MET A 427 -0.59 2.61 -8.85
CA MET A 427 0.87 2.54 -8.83
C MET A 427 1.41 2.01 -10.17
N ALA A 428 0.81 0.96 -10.72
CA ALA A 428 1.25 0.36 -11.98
C ALA A 428 1.18 1.34 -13.17
N VAL A 429 0.14 2.17 -13.24
CA VAL A 429 0.04 3.25 -14.26
C VAL A 429 1.15 4.27 -14.06
N THR A 430 1.38 4.70 -12.82
CA THR A 430 2.44 5.64 -12.48
C THR A 430 3.82 5.07 -12.85
N VAL A 431 4.03 3.77 -12.65
CA VAL A 431 5.26 3.07 -13.06
C VAL A 431 5.41 3.05 -14.57
N GLU A 432 4.36 2.75 -15.33
CA GLU A 432 4.41 2.70 -16.80
C GLU A 432 4.71 4.08 -17.43
N GLU A 433 4.15 5.15 -16.88
CA GLU A 433 4.43 6.54 -17.27
C GLU A 433 5.88 6.92 -16.98
N LEU A 434 6.37 6.57 -15.79
CA LEU A 434 7.69 6.96 -15.31
C LEU A 434 8.84 6.11 -15.84
N THR A 435 8.55 4.92 -16.38
CA THR A 435 9.56 4.00 -16.95
C THR A 435 9.64 4.08 -18.48
N HIS A 436 9.05 5.10 -19.11
CA HIS A 436 8.96 5.21 -20.57
C HIS A 436 8.44 3.91 -21.22
N HIS A 437 7.44 3.28 -20.60
CA HIS A 437 6.80 2.02 -21.05
C HIS A 437 7.73 0.79 -21.11
N HIS A 438 8.85 0.79 -20.39
CA HIS A 438 9.70 -0.41 -20.25
C HIS A 438 9.02 -1.50 -19.39
N LEU A 439 8.21 -1.09 -18.41
CA LEU A 439 7.33 -1.96 -17.63
C LEU A 439 5.89 -1.60 -17.95
N SER A 440 5.13 -2.58 -18.46
CA SER A 440 3.70 -2.38 -18.66
C SER A 440 2.95 -2.49 -17.33
N VAL A 441 1.75 -1.89 -17.25
CA VAL A 441 0.85 -2.04 -16.10
C VAL A 441 0.64 -3.52 -15.72
N ASN A 442 0.45 -4.39 -16.72
CA ASN A 442 0.21 -5.81 -16.48
C ASN A 442 1.44 -6.52 -15.90
N ASP A 443 2.65 -6.11 -16.26
CA ASP A 443 3.87 -6.71 -15.72
C ASP A 443 4.02 -6.43 -14.23
N VAL A 444 3.73 -5.20 -13.83
CA VAL A 444 3.77 -4.79 -12.43
C VAL A 444 2.69 -5.54 -11.65
N ILE A 445 1.43 -5.47 -12.10
CA ILE A 445 0.31 -6.12 -11.40
C ILE A 445 0.53 -7.63 -11.27
N LEU A 446 0.90 -8.31 -12.36
CA LEU A 446 1.04 -9.77 -12.33
C LEU A 446 2.25 -10.21 -11.50
N SER A 447 3.39 -9.51 -11.60
CA SER A 447 4.56 -9.86 -10.78
C SER A 447 4.29 -9.65 -9.29
N VAL A 448 3.60 -8.57 -8.94
CA VAL A 448 3.19 -8.30 -7.56
C VAL A 448 2.20 -9.36 -7.06
N ALA A 449 1.14 -9.67 -7.80
CA ALA A 449 0.15 -10.68 -7.43
C ALA A 449 0.76 -12.08 -7.27
N LEU A 450 1.69 -12.48 -8.15
CA LEU A 450 2.44 -13.73 -8.01
C LEU A 450 3.27 -13.75 -6.73
N GLY A 451 3.87 -12.62 -6.37
CA GLY A 451 4.59 -12.44 -5.12
C GLY A 451 3.69 -12.60 -3.90
N VAL A 452 2.57 -11.87 -3.83
CA VAL A 452 1.62 -11.94 -2.71
C VAL A 452 1.05 -13.34 -2.55
N GLY A 453 0.57 -13.95 -3.64
CA GLY A 453 0.03 -15.32 -3.62
C GLY A 453 1.05 -16.32 -3.10
N SER A 454 2.30 -16.25 -3.57
CA SER A 454 3.37 -17.14 -3.10
C SER A 454 3.70 -16.90 -1.63
N GLY A 455 3.75 -15.64 -1.21
CA GLY A 455 4.02 -15.24 0.18
C GLY A 455 2.93 -15.69 1.15
N LEU A 456 1.66 -15.51 0.79
CA LEU A 456 0.53 -15.97 1.58
C LEU A 456 0.47 -17.50 1.67
N ALA A 457 0.77 -18.20 0.57
CA ALA A 457 0.86 -19.65 0.57
C ALA A 457 2.00 -20.17 1.48
N LEU A 458 3.15 -19.49 1.50
CA LEU A 458 4.20 -19.74 2.49
C LEU A 458 3.75 -19.41 3.92
N GLY A 459 2.95 -18.37 4.12
CA GLY A 459 2.36 -18.02 5.42
C GLY A 459 1.43 -19.11 5.95
N VAL A 460 0.60 -19.70 5.10
CA VAL A 460 -0.21 -20.86 5.49
C VAL A 460 0.68 -22.09 5.76
N LEU A 461 1.73 -22.30 4.97
CA LEU A 461 2.71 -23.35 5.20
C LEU A 461 3.40 -23.22 6.58
N LYS A 462 3.68 -21.98 7.01
CA LYS A 462 4.16 -21.66 8.36
C LYS A 462 3.21 -22.16 9.43
N LEU A 463 1.90 -21.93 9.26
CA LEU A 463 0.89 -22.40 10.21
C LEU A 463 0.77 -23.93 10.21
N VAL A 464 0.77 -24.57 9.04
CA VAL A 464 0.65 -26.03 8.90
C VAL A 464 1.82 -26.77 9.55
N TYR A 465 3.06 -26.34 9.27
CA TYR A 465 4.28 -27.03 9.74
C TYR A 465 4.91 -26.41 10.99
N LYS A 466 4.25 -25.40 11.59
CA LYS A 466 4.76 -24.65 12.75
C LYS A 466 6.17 -24.11 12.55
N LEU A 467 6.42 -23.55 11.36
CA LEU A 467 7.72 -22.98 11.03
C LEU A 467 7.93 -21.69 11.80
N LYS A 468 9.14 -21.48 12.33
CA LYS A 468 9.50 -20.21 12.98
C LYS A 468 9.52 -19.08 11.96
N LEU A 469 8.69 -18.06 12.16
CA LEU A 469 8.58 -16.89 11.28
C LEU A 469 9.93 -16.20 11.08
N SER A 470 10.74 -16.06 12.13
CA SER A 470 12.05 -15.40 12.07
C SER A 470 12.93 -15.96 10.94
N TRP A 471 13.05 -17.28 10.82
CA TRP A 471 13.87 -17.93 9.79
C TRP A 471 13.36 -17.68 8.37
N MET A 472 12.04 -17.62 8.20
CA MET A 472 11.42 -17.32 6.92
C MET A 472 11.68 -15.86 6.52
N LEU A 473 11.59 -14.94 7.48
CA LEU A 473 11.93 -13.53 7.27
C LEU A 473 13.42 -13.34 6.92
N TYR A 474 14.35 -13.97 7.64
CA TYR A 474 15.77 -13.90 7.29
C TYR A 474 16.03 -14.38 5.87
N THR A 475 15.44 -15.54 5.50
CA THR A 475 15.66 -16.13 4.17
C THR A 475 15.07 -15.24 3.09
N GLY A 476 13.83 -14.77 3.27
CA GLY A 476 13.15 -13.91 2.31
C GLY A 476 13.83 -12.56 2.13
N TYR A 477 14.17 -11.87 3.23
CA TYR A 477 14.85 -10.59 3.15
C TYR A 477 16.30 -10.71 2.68
N LEU A 478 17.00 -11.81 2.97
CA LEU A 478 18.33 -12.05 2.38
C LEU A 478 18.25 -12.14 0.86
N ILE A 479 17.27 -12.89 0.32
CA ILE A 479 17.03 -12.97 -1.12
C ILE A 479 16.69 -11.58 -1.68
N ALA A 480 15.79 -10.84 -1.02
CA ALA A 480 15.41 -9.49 -1.44
C ALA A 480 16.60 -8.51 -1.46
N LEU A 481 17.49 -8.56 -0.45
CA LEU A 481 18.68 -7.72 -0.40
C LEU A 481 19.71 -8.09 -1.49
N VAL A 482 19.90 -9.38 -1.76
CA VAL A 482 20.77 -9.83 -2.87
C VAL A 482 20.21 -9.35 -4.20
N LEU A 483 18.90 -9.49 -4.44
CA LEU A 483 18.25 -8.98 -5.65
C LEU A 483 18.32 -7.46 -5.76
N THR A 484 18.24 -6.75 -4.62
CA THR A 484 18.39 -5.30 -4.56
C THR A 484 19.79 -4.87 -4.99
N SER A 485 20.83 -5.61 -4.61
CA SER A 485 22.22 -5.28 -4.95
C SER A 485 22.54 -5.35 -6.45
N ILE A 486 21.77 -6.13 -7.20
CA ILE A 486 21.97 -6.35 -8.64
C ILE A 486 20.96 -5.58 -9.52
N SER A 487 20.04 -4.83 -8.90
CA SER A 487 18.97 -4.10 -9.58
C SER A 487 19.28 -2.60 -9.71
N GLU A 488 18.56 -1.92 -10.61
CA GLU A 488 18.69 -0.47 -10.81
C GLU A 488 17.83 0.31 -9.80
N ASP A 489 18.25 1.53 -9.46
CA ASP A 489 17.60 2.36 -8.43
C ASP A 489 16.08 2.49 -8.66
N THR A 490 15.65 2.72 -9.90
CA THR A 490 14.22 2.81 -10.25
C THR A 490 13.47 1.53 -9.96
N MET A 491 14.04 0.37 -10.30
CA MET A 491 13.41 -0.94 -10.03
C MET A 491 13.38 -1.26 -8.54
N ILE A 492 14.43 -0.87 -7.80
CA ILE A 492 14.50 -1.00 -6.34
C ILE A 492 13.36 -0.19 -5.70
N ASN A 493 13.20 1.08 -6.10
CA ASN A 493 12.17 1.93 -5.54
C ASN A 493 10.76 1.37 -5.80
N ILE A 494 10.51 0.87 -7.02
CA ILE A 494 9.22 0.28 -7.39
C ILE A 494 8.96 -1.00 -6.60
N ALA A 495 9.91 -1.94 -6.56
CA ALA A 495 9.70 -3.25 -5.96
C ALA A 495 9.46 -3.17 -4.44
N TRP A 496 10.22 -2.31 -3.75
CA TRP A 496 10.08 -2.16 -2.31
C TRP A 496 8.81 -1.40 -1.91
N ASP A 497 8.39 -0.39 -2.69
CA ASP A 497 7.11 0.28 -2.44
C ASP A 497 5.92 -0.60 -2.81
N SER A 498 6.05 -1.47 -3.83
CA SER A 498 4.98 -2.39 -4.26
C SER A 498 4.48 -3.26 -3.11
N ALA A 499 5.38 -3.70 -2.22
CA ALA A 499 5.03 -4.53 -1.07
C ALA A 499 4.15 -3.84 -0.04
N GLY A 500 4.27 -2.51 0.08
CA GLY A 500 3.39 -1.71 0.94
C GLY A 500 2.06 -1.37 0.27
N VAL A 501 1.97 -1.44 -1.05
CA VAL A 501 0.74 -1.10 -1.79
C VAL A 501 -0.24 -2.28 -1.86
N THR A 502 0.21 -3.51 -1.58
CA THR A 502 -0.60 -4.74 -1.65
C THR A 502 -1.38 -5.09 -0.37
N THR A 503 -1.35 -4.23 0.63
CA THR A 503 -1.97 -4.43 1.93
C THR A 503 -3.02 -3.36 2.17
N ASP A 504 -3.92 -3.22 1.19
CA ASP A 504 -5.02 -2.27 1.20
C ASP A 504 -6.16 -2.76 2.10
N ALA A 505 -7.21 -1.94 2.20
CA ALA A 505 -8.35 -2.08 3.09
C ALA A 505 -9.01 -3.46 3.05
N ILE A 506 -8.99 -4.16 1.90
CA ILE A 506 -9.65 -5.46 1.71
C ILE A 506 -8.74 -6.63 2.11
N THR A 507 -7.47 -6.58 1.73
CA THR A 507 -6.53 -7.70 1.88
C THR A 507 -6.16 -7.93 3.34
N VAL A 508 -5.91 -6.86 4.10
CA VAL A 508 -5.49 -6.95 5.51
C VAL A 508 -6.50 -7.70 6.38
N PRO A 509 -7.78 -7.29 6.43
CA PRO A 509 -8.75 -7.98 7.28
C PRO A 509 -9.01 -9.42 6.85
N MET A 510 -9.07 -9.68 5.53
CA MET A 510 -9.30 -11.01 5.00
C MET A 510 -8.17 -11.97 5.38
N VAL A 511 -6.91 -11.55 5.22
CA VAL A 511 -5.73 -12.39 5.53
C VAL A 511 -5.59 -12.62 7.03
N LEU A 512 -5.88 -11.60 7.85
CA LEU A 512 -5.82 -11.77 9.31
C LEU A 512 -6.96 -12.63 9.85
N ALA A 513 -8.18 -12.48 9.31
CA ALA A 513 -9.31 -13.34 9.64
C ALA A 513 -9.07 -14.79 9.19
N LEU A 514 -8.45 -14.98 8.03
CA LEU A 514 -7.98 -16.30 7.59
C LEU A 514 -7.00 -16.90 8.62
N GLY A 515 -6.02 -16.11 9.08
CA GLY A 515 -5.04 -16.52 10.09
C GLY A 515 -5.68 -16.87 11.44
N SER A 516 -6.67 -16.09 11.90
CA SER A 516 -7.39 -16.36 13.16
C SER A 516 -8.20 -17.64 13.09
N GLY A 517 -9.00 -17.84 12.03
CA GLY A 517 -9.82 -19.04 11.85
C GLY A 517 -8.96 -20.31 11.75
N PHE A 518 -7.82 -20.20 11.08
CA PHE A 518 -6.84 -21.28 10.97
C PHE A 518 -6.22 -21.63 12.33
N GLY A 519 -5.85 -20.62 13.13
CA GLY A 519 -5.31 -20.80 14.48
C GLY A 519 -6.29 -21.41 15.47
N GLY A 520 -7.56 -20.98 15.43
CA GLY A 520 -8.64 -21.54 16.25
C GLY A 520 -8.82 -23.04 16.04
N SER A 521 -8.61 -23.53 14.81
CA SER A 521 -8.71 -24.94 14.46
C SER A 521 -7.50 -25.77 14.88
N LEU A 522 -6.29 -25.20 14.86
CA LEU A 522 -5.05 -25.89 15.23
C LEU A 522 -4.63 -25.69 16.69
N SER A 523 -5.40 -24.92 17.47
CA SER A 523 -5.15 -24.63 18.89
C SER A 523 -3.77 -23.98 19.15
N ASP A 524 -3.25 -23.21 18.20
CA ASP A 524 -1.95 -22.54 18.32
C ASP A 524 -2.12 -21.01 18.34
N ALA A 525 -1.26 -20.33 19.10
CA ALA A 525 -1.37 -18.89 19.36
C ALA A 525 -0.55 -18.01 18.39
N ASP A 526 0.22 -18.61 17.47
CA ASP A 526 1.08 -17.89 16.53
C ASP A 526 0.41 -17.79 15.15
N THR A 527 -0.67 -17.00 15.08
CA THR A 527 -1.48 -16.78 13.87
C THR A 527 -1.01 -15.61 13.01
N PHE A 528 -0.21 -14.71 13.57
CA PHE A 528 0.37 -13.57 12.86
C PHE A 528 1.60 -13.98 12.01
N GLY A 529 1.99 -13.09 11.10
CA GLY A 529 3.10 -13.28 10.16
C GLY A 529 2.67 -13.67 8.74
N LEU A 530 1.37 -13.80 8.48
CA LEU A 530 0.85 -14.09 7.14
C LEU A 530 1.01 -12.89 6.21
N LEU A 531 0.66 -11.68 6.69
CA LEU A 531 0.84 -10.45 5.93
C LEU A 531 2.32 -10.14 5.73
N ALA A 532 3.16 -10.39 6.74
CA ALA A 532 4.60 -10.24 6.63
C ALA A 532 5.20 -11.04 5.46
N LEU A 533 4.81 -12.30 5.32
CA LEU A 533 5.27 -13.17 4.23
C LEU A 533 4.64 -12.78 2.89
N ALA A 534 3.36 -12.37 2.91
CA ALA A 534 2.66 -11.82 1.75
C ALA A 534 3.31 -10.53 1.22
N SER A 535 3.95 -9.71 2.07
CA SER A 535 4.68 -8.50 1.65
C SER A 535 6.10 -8.77 1.15
N VAL A 536 6.79 -9.81 1.65
CA VAL A 536 8.14 -10.15 1.16
C VAL A 536 8.10 -10.70 -0.27
N GLY A 537 7.07 -11.46 -0.61
CA GLY A 537 6.90 -12.08 -1.93
C GLY A 537 6.93 -11.09 -3.10
N PRO A 538 6.16 -10.00 -3.08
CA PRO A 538 6.17 -8.94 -4.09
C PRO A 538 7.54 -8.32 -4.33
N ILE A 539 8.30 -8.05 -3.27
CA ILE A 539 9.65 -7.45 -3.39
C ILE A 539 10.53 -8.36 -4.24
N ILE A 540 10.56 -9.66 -3.90
CA ILE A 540 11.35 -10.66 -4.60
C ILE A 540 10.84 -10.83 -6.04
N SER A 541 9.53 -10.95 -6.22
CA SER A 541 8.90 -11.20 -7.52
C SER A 541 9.08 -10.05 -8.51
N VAL A 542 8.91 -8.80 -8.07
CA VAL A 542 9.09 -7.60 -8.91
C VAL A 542 10.56 -7.42 -9.28
N LEU A 543 11.49 -7.56 -8.33
CA LEU A 543 12.93 -7.50 -8.63
C LEU A 543 13.34 -8.60 -9.61
N ALA A 544 12.85 -9.82 -9.43
CA ALA A 544 13.11 -10.93 -10.34
C ALA A 544 12.53 -10.65 -11.75
N CYS A 545 11.29 -10.19 -11.83
CA CYS A 545 10.63 -9.82 -13.09
C CYS A 545 11.43 -8.74 -13.85
N ALA A 546 11.85 -7.67 -13.14
CA ALA A 546 12.64 -6.59 -13.71
C ALA A 546 13.96 -7.09 -14.31
N LEU A 547 14.67 -7.98 -13.61
CA LEU A 547 15.93 -8.56 -14.09
C LEU A 547 15.73 -9.47 -15.31
N VAL A 548 14.64 -10.25 -15.33
CA VAL A 548 14.29 -11.11 -16.47
C VAL A 548 13.97 -10.26 -17.69
N ARG A 549 13.18 -9.19 -17.55
CA ARG A 549 12.86 -8.25 -18.65
C ARG A 549 14.09 -7.53 -19.18
N LYS A 550 14.99 -7.07 -18.31
CA LYS A 550 16.27 -6.46 -18.71
C LYS A 550 17.10 -7.41 -19.58
N ARG A 551 17.17 -8.70 -19.23
CA ARG A 551 17.87 -9.72 -20.02
C ARG A 551 17.21 -9.98 -21.38
N MET A 552 15.88 -10.03 -21.42
CA MET A 552 15.14 -10.26 -22.68
C MET A 552 15.31 -9.08 -23.66
N SER A 553 15.25 -7.84 -23.17
CA SER A 553 15.48 -6.65 -23.99
C SER A 553 16.88 -6.64 -24.61
N HIS A 554 17.93 -6.91 -23.81
CA HIS A 554 19.31 -7.02 -24.32
C HIS A 554 19.47 -8.10 -25.40
N ARG A 555 18.77 -9.23 -25.29
CA ARG A 555 18.80 -10.29 -26.30
C ARG A 555 18.11 -9.88 -27.60
N ALA A 556 16.98 -9.19 -27.52
CA ALA A 556 16.26 -8.70 -28.69
C ALA A 556 17.12 -7.70 -29.50
N SER A 557 17.73 -6.72 -28.83
CA SER A 557 18.63 -5.75 -29.48
C SER A 557 19.86 -6.44 -30.11
N TYR A 558 20.41 -7.47 -29.47
CA TYR A 558 21.53 -8.24 -30.02
C TYR A 558 21.13 -9.01 -31.29
N ILE A 559 19.95 -9.64 -31.30
CA ILE A 559 19.43 -10.36 -32.47
C ILE A 559 19.22 -9.39 -33.63
N GLU A 560 18.70 -8.19 -33.39
CA GLU A 560 18.49 -7.16 -34.41
C GLU A 560 19.81 -6.59 -34.97
N LEU A 561 20.82 -6.38 -34.11
CA LEU A 561 22.18 -6.01 -34.54
C LEU A 561 22.85 -7.13 -35.35
N SER A 562 22.60 -8.40 -34.99
CA SER A 562 23.15 -9.55 -35.71
C SER A 562 22.47 -9.76 -37.07
N SER A 563 21.17 -9.48 -37.19
CA SER A 563 20.44 -9.55 -38.45
C SER A 563 20.86 -8.43 -39.40
N HIS A 564 21.08 -7.20 -38.90
CA HIS A 564 21.63 -6.09 -39.68
C HIS A 564 23.08 -6.31 -40.14
N ARG A 565 23.87 -7.08 -39.39
CA ARG A 565 25.23 -7.44 -39.78
C ARG A 565 25.25 -8.54 -40.85
N SER A 566 24.23 -9.40 -40.89
CA SER A 566 24.07 -10.45 -41.91
C SER A 566 23.51 -9.94 -43.25
N THR A 567 22.82 -8.80 -43.27
CA THR A 567 22.25 -8.20 -44.50
C THR A 567 23.21 -7.26 -45.24
N ARG A 568 24.32 -6.85 -44.62
CA ARG A 568 25.42 -6.18 -45.33
C ARG A 568 26.23 -7.23 -46.09
N SER A 569 25.99 -7.33 -47.40
CA SER A 569 26.93 -7.98 -48.32
C SER A 569 28.32 -7.33 -48.17
N PRO A 570 29.42 -8.08 -48.34
CA PRO A 570 30.74 -7.48 -48.31
C PRO A 570 30.83 -6.47 -49.44
N VAL A 571 30.93 -5.19 -49.09
CA VAL A 571 31.23 -4.13 -50.04
C VAL A 571 32.55 -4.51 -50.70
N SER A 572 32.51 -4.82 -52.00
CA SER A 572 33.70 -5.05 -52.82
C SER A 572 34.68 -3.91 -52.58
N PRO A 573 35.99 -4.18 -52.42
CA PRO A 573 36.95 -3.12 -52.19
C PRO A 573 36.89 -2.12 -53.34
N MET A 574 36.44 -0.90 -53.00
CA MET A 574 36.38 0.24 -53.90
C MET A 574 37.80 0.49 -54.40
N THR A 575 38.00 0.30 -55.71
CA THR A 575 39.25 0.62 -56.40
C THR A 575 39.56 2.10 -56.22
N LEU A 576 40.56 2.41 -55.40
CA LEU A 576 41.14 3.74 -55.28
C LEU A 576 41.73 4.16 -56.63
N SER A 577 41.10 5.12 -57.30
CA SER A 577 41.74 5.89 -58.37
C SER A 577 42.68 6.95 -57.75
N PRO A 578 43.85 7.22 -58.35
CA PRO A 578 44.82 8.12 -57.74
C PRO A 578 44.39 9.59 -57.91
N VAL A 579 44.37 10.31 -56.79
CA VAL A 579 44.14 11.76 -56.73
C VAL A 579 45.36 12.49 -57.29
N SER A 580 45.15 13.36 -58.30
CA SER A 580 46.18 14.29 -58.79
C SER A 580 46.20 15.58 -57.95
N PRO A 581 47.36 16.20 -57.67
CA PRO A 581 47.46 17.37 -56.80
C PRO A 581 47.43 18.69 -57.59
N LYS A 582 46.58 19.64 -57.18
CA LYS A 582 46.60 21.11 -57.44
C LYS A 582 45.30 21.68 -56.86
N SER A 583 45.21 22.75 -56.08
CA SER A 583 46.13 23.82 -55.68
C SER A 583 45.54 24.47 -54.43
N ARG A 584 46.38 24.78 -53.43
CA ARG A 584 46.03 25.63 -52.28
C ARG A 584 45.72 27.06 -52.74
N SER A 585 44.72 27.69 -52.16
CA SER A 585 44.61 29.16 -52.04
C SER A 585 44.60 29.56 -50.55
N PRO A 586 45.08 30.76 -50.20
CA PRO A 586 45.57 31.07 -48.86
C PRO A 586 44.55 31.79 -47.99
N ILE A 587 44.69 31.54 -46.68
CA ILE A 587 44.04 32.22 -45.56
C ILE A 587 44.46 33.70 -45.54
N THR A 588 43.51 34.62 -45.45
CA THR A 588 43.74 36.02 -45.08
C THR A 588 43.40 36.26 -43.60
N PRO A 589 44.25 36.96 -42.83
CA PRO A 589 43.95 37.40 -41.46
C PRO A 589 43.53 38.88 -41.40
N ASN A 590 43.07 39.32 -40.21
CA ASN A 590 42.89 40.71 -39.69
C ASN A 590 41.46 41.29 -39.76
N THR A 591 40.90 42.05 -38.81
CA THR A 591 41.12 42.43 -37.39
C THR A 591 39.95 43.38 -36.99
N VAL A 592 39.61 43.44 -35.69
CA VAL A 592 39.06 44.62 -34.93
C VAL A 592 37.65 45.15 -35.26
N THR A 593 36.70 44.97 -34.33
CA THR A 593 36.27 45.95 -33.29
C THR A 593 35.47 45.24 -32.21
#